data_AF-A0A7K1YV93-F1
#
_entry.id   AF-A0A7K1YV93-F1
#
_cell.length_a   1.000
_cell.length_b   1.000
_cell.length_c   1.000
_cell.angle_alpha   90.00
_cell.angle_beta   90.00
_cell.angle_gamma   90.00
#
_symmetry.space_group_name_H-M   'P 1'
#
loop_
_entity.id
_entity.type
_entity.pdbx_description
1 polymer ?
#
loop_
_entity_poly.entity_id
_entity_poly.type
_entity_poly.pdbx_seq_one_letter_code
_entity_poly.pdbx_strand_id
1 'polypeptide(L)'
;MAVTEVERHSLVQGLIDTLGEERTEILMKCILPEGWDQLATKQDVELAGERLRAEFGEKFGELRGEFNEKFGELRGEFGEKFGELRGEFGELRGEFGELRGEVKELKGYIDSALAKQTRIYLLAMVGFVIMVWASALAPQFF
;
A
#
# COMPACT_ATOMS: atom_id res chain seq x y z
N MET A 1 -53.90 -29.72 -12.30
CA MET A 1 -53.22 -30.07 -13.57
C MET A 1 -53.38 -28.87 -14.48
N ALA A 2 -52.28 -28.30 -14.97
CA ALA A 2 -52.37 -27.15 -15.87
C ALA A 2 -52.89 -27.61 -17.23
N VAL A 3 -53.90 -26.91 -17.77
CA VAL A 3 -54.41 -27.16 -19.12
C VAL A 3 -53.27 -26.91 -20.12
N THR A 4 -52.94 -27.92 -20.90
CA THR A 4 -51.88 -27.82 -21.93
C THR A 4 -52.34 -26.93 -23.08
N GLU A 5 -51.39 -26.34 -23.80
CA GLU A 5 -51.70 -25.44 -24.92
C GLU A 5 -52.51 -26.14 -26.03
N VAL A 6 -52.27 -27.44 -26.21
CA VAL A 6 -52.98 -28.29 -27.18
C VAL A 6 -54.44 -28.50 -26.77
N GLU A 7 -54.72 -28.73 -25.48
CA GLU A 7 -56.08 -28.86 -24.95
C GLU A 7 -56.84 -27.52 -25.02
N ARG A 8 -56.13 -26.41 -24.81
CA ARG A 8 -56.71 -25.06 -24.92
C ARG A 8 -57.11 -24.76 -26.37
N HIS A 9 -56.23 -25.06 -27.33
CA HIS A 9 -56.50 -24.86 -28.75
C HIS A 9 -57.64 -25.74 -29.26
N SER A 10 -57.72 -27.02 -28.83
CA SER A 10 -58.83 -27.89 -29.24
C SER A 10 -60.19 -27.41 -28.68
N LEU A 11 -60.21 -26.89 -27.46
CA LEU A 11 -61.40 -26.30 -26.84
C LEU A 11 -61.86 -25.03 -27.58
N VAL A 12 -60.92 -24.15 -27.93
CA VAL A 12 -61.20 -22.95 -28.73
C VAL A 12 -61.78 -23.33 -30.08
N GLN A 13 -61.21 -24.33 -30.75
CA GLN A 13 -61.68 -24.76 -32.06
C GLN A 13 -63.11 -25.30 -32.02
N GLY A 14 -63.44 -26.12 -31.01
CA GLY A 14 -64.82 -26.60 -30.81
C GLY A 14 -65.83 -25.49 -30.49
N LEU A 15 -65.38 -24.42 -29.81
CA LEU A 15 -66.21 -23.24 -29.57
C LEU A 15 -66.44 -22.43 -30.85
N ILE A 16 -65.43 -22.28 -31.71
CA ILE A 16 -65.56 -21.64 -33.02
C ILE A 16 -66.57 -22.40 -33.88
N ASP A 17 -66.50 -23.72 -33.91
CA ASP A 17 -67.41 -24.55 -34.71
C ASP A 17 -68.88 -24.45 -34.26
N THR A 18 -69.13 -24.15 -32.97
CA THR A 18 -70.49 -24.11 -32.39
C THR A 18 -71.09 -22.71 -32.32
N LEU A 19 -70.30 -21.71 -31.93
CA LEU A 19 -70.76 -20.35 -31.68
C LEU A 19 -70.41 -19.41 -32.85
N GLY A 20 -69.49 -19.80 -33.72
CA GLY A 20 -68.89 -18.92 -34.72
C GLY A 20 -67.70 -18.15 -34.15
N GLU A 21 -66.81 -17.72 -35.04
CA GLU A 21 -65.51 -17.11 -34.72
C GLU A 21 -65.66 -15.85 -33.84
N GLU A 22 -66.57 -14.95 -34.23
CA GLU A 22 -66.77 -13.65 -33.59
C GLU A 22 -67.29 -13.76 -32.15
N ARG A 23 -68.22 -14.68 -31.89
CA ARG A 23 -68.77 -14.91 -30.54
C ARG A 23 -67.77 -15.63 -29.64
N THR A 24 -66.97 -16.53 -30.18
CA THR A 24 -65.90 -17.22 -29.43
C THR A 24 -64.78 -16.26 -29.07
N GLU A 25 -64.42 -15.33 -29.95
CA GLU A 25 -63.44 -14.30 -29.65
C GLU A 25 -63.90 -13.38 -28.51
N ILE A 26 -65.17 -12.97 -28.52
CA ILE A 26 -65.75 -12.18 -27.43
C ILE A 26 -65.76 -12.98 -26.11
N LEU A 27 -66.15 -14.26 -26.15
CA LEU A 27 -66.13 -15.13 -24.98
C LEU A 27 -64.72 -15.26 -24.41
N MET A 28 -63.72 -15.48 -25.27
CA MET A 28 -62.32 -15.59 -24.87
C MET A 28 -61.77 -14.28 -24.28
N LYS A 29 -62.25 -13.12 -24.75
CA LYS A 29 -61.93 -11.81 -24.13
C LYS A 29 -62.59 -11.62 -22.76
N CYS A 30 -63.74 -12.24 -22.51
CA CYS A 30 -64.46 -12.16 -21.23
C CYS A 30 -63.94 -13.15 -20.19
N ILE A 31 -63.29 -14.24 -20.60
CA ILE A 31 -62.68 -15.20 -19.69
C ILE A 31 -61.35 -14.61 -19.20
N LEU A 32 -61.32 -14.15 -17.95
CA LEU A 32 -60.07 -13.80 -17.29
C LEU A 32 -59.23 -15.07 -17.10
N PRO A 33 -58.00 -15.14 -17.64
CA PRO A 33 -57.11 -16.27 -17.36
C PRO A 33 -56.85 -16.37 -15.85
N GLU A 34 -56.89 -17.59 -15.29
CA GLU A 34 -56.43 -17.81 -13.92
C GLU A 34 -54.92 -17.50 -13.81
N GLY A 35 -54.48 -16.86 -12.71
CA GLY A 35 -53.06 -16.60 -12.45
C GLY A 35 -52.55 -15.17 -12.71
N TRP A 36 -53.43 -14.22 -13.05
CA TRP A 36 -53.05 -12.79 -13.19
C TRP A 36 -52.56 -12.17 -11.88
N ASP A 37 -53.01 -12.71 -10.75
CA ASP A 37 -52.56 -12.40 -9.40
C ASP A 37 -51.10 -12.82 -9.14
N GLN A 38 -50.55 -13.73 -9.94
CA GLN A 38 -49.17 -14.22 -9.82
C GLN A 38 -48.18 -13.49 -10.74
N LEU A 39 -48.67 -12.68 -11.67
CA LEU A 39 -47.83 -11.94 -12.61
C LEU A 39 -47.44 -10.59 -12.02
N ALA A 40 -46.14 -10.31 -11.99
CA ALA A 40 -45.63 -8.99 -11.66
C ALA A 40 -46.17 -7.95 -12.65
N THR A 41 -46.73 -6.87 -12.12
CA THR A 41 -47.16 -5.73 -12.91
C THR A 41 -45.95 -4.93 -13.38
N LYS A 42 -46.16 -4.01 -14.34
CA LYS A 42 -45.11 -3.07 -14.76
C LYS A 42 -44.60 -2.22 -13.59
N GLN A 43 -45.48 -1.86 -12.67
CA GLN A 43 -45.11 -1.11 -11.46
C GLN A 43 -44.22 -1.94 -10.53
N ASP A 44 -44.52 -3.23 -10.35
CA ASP A 44 -43.69 -4.11 -9.51
C ASP A 44 -42.27 -4.25 -10.06
N VAL A 45 -42.14 -4.37 -11.39
CA VAL A 45 -40.83 -4.45 -12.05
C VAL A 45 -40.07 -3.12 -11.95
N GLU A 46 -40.77 -1.98 -12.08
CA GLU A 46 -40.17 -0.65 -11.93
C GLU A 46 -39.66 -0.42 -10.50
N LEU A 47 -40.49 -0.72 -9.49
CA LEU A 47 -40.10 -0.65 -8.08
C LEU A 47 -38.93 -1.59 -7.75
N ALA A 48 -38.94 -2.81 -8.29
CA ALA A 48 -37.82 -3.74 -8.13
C ALA A 48 -36.54 -3.19 -8.79
N GLY A 49 -36.66 -2.56 -9.96
CA GLY A 49 -35.54 -1.92 -10.65
C GLY A 49 -34.96 -0.73 -9.90
N GLU A 50 -35.81 0.13 -9.33
CA GLU A 50 -35.38 1.26 -8.50
C GLU A 50 -34.70 0.79 -7.22
N ARG A 51 -35.29 -0.19 -6.53
CA ARG A 51 -34.70 -0.81 -5.34
C ARG A 51 -33.33 -1.39 -5.64
N LEU A 52 -33.20 -2.14 -6.74
CA LEU A 52 -31.93 -2.73 -7.13
C LEU A 52 -30.88 -1.66 -7.42
N ARG A 53 -31.24 -0.58 -8.13
CA ARG A 53 -30.31 0.54 -8.38
C ARG A 53 -29.89 1.23 -7.08
N ALA A 54 -30.80 1.43 -6.14
CA ALA A 54 -30.49 2.02 -4.85
C ALA A 54 -29.53 1.14 -4.05
N GLU A 55 -29.83 -0.17 -3.91
CA GLU A 55 -28.97 -1.13 -3.22
C GLU A 55 -27.58 -1.22 -3.86
N PHE A 56 -27.50 -1.25 -5.19
CA PHE A 56 -26.21 -1.21 -5.90
C PHE A 56 -25.47 0.10 -5.67
N GLY A 57 -26.16 1.24 -5.72
CA GLY A 57 -25.56 2.55 -5.48
C GLY A 57 -24.98 2.66 -4.07
N GLU A 58 -25.70 2.18 -3.07
CA GLU A 58 -25.25 2.12 -1.68
C GLU A 58 -24.00 1.24 -1.54
N LYS A 59 -24.05 0.00 -2.04
CA LYS A 59 -22.89 -0.93 -1.96
C LYS A 59 -21.66 -0.41 -2.71
N PHE A 60 -21.84 0.22 -3.87
CA PHE A 60 -20.72 0.85 -4.58
C PHE A 60 -20.16 2.05 -3.80
N GLY A 61 -21.03 2.82 -3.13
CA GLY A 61 -20.64 3.90 -2.24
C GLY A 61 -19.80 3.41 -1.05
N GLU A 62 -20.28 2.38 -0.36
CA GLU A 62 -19.58 1.71 0.75
C GLU A 62 -18.21 1.18 0.31
N LEU A 63 -18.18 0.39 -0.78
CA LEU A 63 -16.94 -0.20 -1.29
C LEU A 63 -15.90 0.88 -1.67
N ARG A 64 -16.35 2.00 -2.24
CA ARG A 64 -15.49 3.14 -2.56
C ARG A 64 -14.99 3.84 -1.30
N GLY A 65 -15.83 3.93 -0.26
CA GLY A 65 -15.47 4.44 1.06
C GLY A 65 -14.36 3.60 1.68
N GLU A 66 -14.58 2.29 1.82
CA GLU A 66 -13.61 1.34 2.36
C GLU A 66 -12.29 1.35 1.59
N PHE A 67 -12.35 1.42 0.26
CA PHE A 67 -11.15 1.48 -0.57
C PHE A 67 -10.34 2.76 -0.30
N ASN A 68 -11.01 3.91 -0.20
CA ASN A 68 -10.34 5.18 0.10
C ASN A 68 -9.74 5.19 1.51
N GLU A 69 -10.44 4.62 2.49
CA GLU A 69 -9.95 4.50 3.86
C GLU A 69 -8.68 3.66 3.92
N LYS A 70 -8.71 2.43 3.38
CA LYS A 70 -7.54 1.55 3.33
C LYS A 70 -6.37 2.16 2.55
N PHE A 71 -6.65 2.88 1.46
CA PHE A 71 -5.61 3.57 0.72
C PHE A 71 -5.00 4.73 1.52
N GLY A 72 -5.83 5.44 2.29
CA GLY A 72 -5.40 6.47 3.23
C GLY A 72 -4.50 5.91 4.33
N GLU A 73 -4.91 4.80 4.96
CA GLU A 73 -4.13 4.09 5.98
C GLU A 73 -2.78 3.64 5.41
N LEU A 74 -2.76 2.96 4.27
CA LEU A 74 -1.52 2.49 3.65
C LEU A 74 -0.57 3.64 3.33
N ARG A 75 -1.10 4.78 2.86
CA ARG A 75 -0.30 5.97 2.61
C ARG A 75 0.27 6.57 3.90
N GLY A 76 -0.51 6.53 4.98
CA GLY A 76 -0.08 6.94 6.32
C GLY A 76 1.07 6.08 6.83
N GLU A 77 0.89 4.75 6.84
CA GLU A 77 1.92 3.79 7.27
C GLU A 77 3.21 3.92 6.45
N PHE A 78 3.09 4.11 5.14
CA PHE A 78 4.25 4.34 4.28
C PHE A 78 4.94 5.67 4.61
N GLY A 79 4.17 6.74 4.86
CA GLY A 79 4.72 8.02 5.29
C GLY A 79 5.50 7.92 6.60
N GLU A 80 4.97 7.19 7.57
CA GLU A 80 5.61 6.95 8.87
C GLU A 80 6.92 6.19 8.73
N LYS A 81 6.91 5.04 8.05
CA LYS A 81 8.13 4.23 7.83
C LYS A 81 9.22 4.99 7.08
N PHE A 82 8.86 5.84 6.11
CA PHE A 82 9.83 6.69 5.43
C PHE A 82 10.37 7.81 6.34
N GLY A 83 9.54 8.31 7.24
CA GLY A 83 9.94 9.25 8.28
C GLY A 83 10.96 8.63 9.24
N GLU A 84 10.66 7.44 9.76
CA GLU A 84 11.56 6.66 10.62
C GLU A 84 12.89 6.38 9.94
N LEU A 85 12.86 5.84 8.71
CA LEU A 85 14.08 5.55 7.96
C LEU A 85 14.92 6.81 7.74
N ARG A 86 14.29 7.96 7.46
CA ARG A 86 15.01 9.23 7.33
C ARG A 86 15.62 9.68 8.65
N GLY A 87 14.96 9.41 9.78
CA GLY A 87 15.48 9.63 11.13
C GLY A 87 16.73 8.80 11.38
N GLU A 88 16.65 7.47 11.17
CA GLU A 88 17.77 6.55 11.33
C GLU A 88 18.98 6.95 10.47
N PHE A 89 18.76 7.34 9.21
CA PHE A 89 19.82 7.86 8.34
C PHE A 89 20.44 9.16 8.87
N GLY A 90 19.65 10.00 9.53
CA GLY A 90 20.12 11.22 10.19
C GLY A 90 21.02 10.91 11.38
N GLU A 91 20.62 9.97 12.23
CA GLU A 91 21.39 9.50 13.37
C GLU A 91 22.72 8.86 12.93
N LEU A 92 22.68 7.94 11.97
CA LEU A 92 23.89 7.31 11.42
C LEU A 92 24.88 8.34 10.87
N ARG A 93 24.37 9.41 10.22
CA ARG A 93 25.21 10.51 9.74
C ARG A 93 25.85 11.30 10.88
N GLY A 94 25.12 11.47 11.98
CA GLY A 94 25.62 12.07 13.22
C GLY A 94 26.77 11.25 13.81
N GLU A 95 26.54 9.95 14.03
CA GLU A 95 27.54 9.00 14.54
C GLU A 95 28.81 8.99 13.67
N PHE A 96 28.65 8.99 12.34
CA PHE A 96 29.79 9.05 11.42
C PHE A 96 30.57 10.38 11.52
N GLY A 97 29.87 11.47 11.83
CA GLY A 97 30.47 12.77 12.10
C GLY A 97 31.30 12.77 13.39
N GLU A 98 30.76 12.18 14.46
CA GLU A 98 31.46 12.03 15.75
C GLU A 98 32.70 11.15 15.60
N LEU A 99 32.58 9.97 14.98
CA LEU A 99 33.71 9.08 14.72
C LEU A 99 34.83 9.78 13.92
N ARG A 100 34.46 10.60 12.93
CA ARG A 100 35.45 11.39 12.17
C ARG A 100 36.13 12.44 13.04
N GLY A 101 35.42 13.03 14.00
CA GLY A 101 35.97 13.91 15.03
C GLY A 101 37.00 13.18 15.90
N GLU A 102 36.62 12.04 16.47
CA GLU A 102 37.49 11.22 17.32
C GLU A 102 38.77 10.78 16.58
N VAL A 103 38.65 10.33 15.33
CA VAL A 103 39.81 9.97 14.50
C VAL A 103 40.74 11.16 14.27
N LYS A 104 40.19 12.36 14.08
CA LYS A 104 40.99 13.58 13.90
C LYS A 104 41.73 13.95 15.18
N GLU A 105 41.07 13.84 16.34
CA GLU A 105 41.70 14.07 17.64
C GLU A 105 42.82 13.06 17.93
N LEU A 106 42.55 11.78 17.71
CA LEU A 106 43.53 10.71 17.87
C LEU A 106 44.75 10.93 16.97
N LYS A 107 44.51 11.32 15.70
CA LYS A 107 45.60 11.66 14.78
C LYS A 107 46.44 12.83 15.30
N GLY A 108 45.79 13.90 15.77
CA GLY A 108 46.47 15.04 16.37
C GLY A 108 47.30 14.67 17.61
N TYR A 109 46.76 13.80 18.46
CA TYR A 109 47.48 13.25 19.61
C TYR A 109 48.75 12.50 19.17
N ILE A 110 48.63 11.57 18.22
CA ILE A 110 49.75 10.79 17.68
C ILE A 110 50.82 11.72 17.07
N ASP A 111 50.42 12.68 16.23
CA ASP A 111 51.35 13.63 15.62
C ASP A 111 52.12 14.41 16.69
N SER A 112 51.43 14.85 17.75
CA SER A 112 52.07 15.57 18.87
C SER A 112 53.01 14.68 19.70
N ALA A 113 52.65 13.42 19.92
CA ALA A 113 53.45 12.46 20.67
C ALA A 113 54.72 12.09 19.90
N LEU A 114 54.59 11.82 18.60
CA LEU A 114 55.72 11.58 17.71
C LEU A 114 56.64 12.79 17.66
N ALA A 115 56.11 14.01 17.48
CA ALA A 115 56.94 15.22 17.47
C ALA A 115 57.74 15.40 18.78
N LYS A 116 57.13 15.14 19.94
CA LYS A 116 57.84 15.16 21.24
C LYS A 116 58.92 14.10 21.30
N GLN A 117 58.61 12.86 20.92
CA GLN A 117 59.54 11.75 20.96
C GLN A 117 60.72 11.95 20.00
N THR A 118 60.48 12.42 18.76
CA THR A 118 61.54 12.75 17.79
C THR A 118 62.48 13.83 18.33
N ARG A 119 61.94 14.90 18.96
CA ARG A 119 62.78 15.95 19.56
C ARG A 119 63.67 15.42 20.68
N ILE A 120 63.11 14.58 21.56
CA ILE A 120 63.87 13.97 22.66
C ILE A 120 64.97 13.06 22.10
N TYR A 121 64.65 12.21 21.12
CA TYR A 121 65.66 11.35 20.48
C TYR A 121 66.75 12.15 19.77
N LEU A 122 66.40 13.20 19.03
CA LEU A 122 67.39 14.05 18.35
C LEU A 122 68.32 14.72 19.37
N LEU A 123 67.79 15.27 20.47
CA LEU A 123 68.61 15.88 21.52
C LEU A 123 69.52 14.85 22.20
N ALA A 124 68.99 13.66 22.52
CA ALA A 124 69.76 12.58 23.11
C ALA A 124 70.87 12.08 22.16
N MET A 125 70.57 11.93 20.87
CA MET A 125 71.56 11.55 19.85
C MET A 125 72.65 12.60 19.71
N VAL A 126 72.31 13.90 19.64
CA VAL A 126 73.31 14.97 19.56
C VAL A 126 74.20 14.97 20.80
N GLY A 127 73.62 14.85 22.00
CA GLY A 127 74.38 14.74 23.25
C GLY A 127 75.31 13.52 23.28
N PHE A 128 74.83 12.36 22.82
CA PHE A 128 75.64 11.15 22.71
C PHE A 128 76.80 11.33 21.72
N VAL A 129 76.54 11.90 20.55
CA VAL A 129 77.58 12.21 19.56
C VAL A 129 78.65 13.12 20.17
N ILE A 130 78.26 14.22 20.83
CA ILE A 130 79.19 15.14 21.50
C ILE A 130 80.03 14.40 22.55
N MET A 131 79.41 13.53 23.37
CA MET A 131 80.09 12.77 24.40
C MET A 131 81.13 11.78 23.82
N VAL A 132 80.80 11.11 22.70
CA VAL A 132 81.73 10.22 21.98
C VAL A 132 82.90 11.00 21.37
N TRP A 133 82.63 12.17 20.78
CA TRP A 133 83.70 13.02 20.24
C TRP A 133 84.62 13.57 21.35
N ALA A 134 84.05 13.98 22.49
CA ALA A 134 84.82 14.48 23.63
C ALA A 134 85.76 13.41 24.21
N SER A 135 85.31 12.15 24.32
CA SER A 135 86.16 11.05 24.79
C SER A 135 87.25 10.65 23.80
N ALA A 136 86.97 10.72 22.49
CA ALA A 136 87.95 10.42 21.45
C ALA A 136 89.06 11.49 21.31
N LEU A 137 88.76 12.77 21.60
CA LEU A 137 89.72 13.89 21.54
C LEU A 137 90.51 14.08 22.85
N ALA A 138 89.98 13.65 24.00
CA ALA A 138 90.64 13.76 25.30
C ALA A 138 92.11 13.24 25.36
N PRO A 139 92.48 12.10 24.74
CA PRO A 139 93.87 11.61 24.80
C PRO A 139 94.86 12.35 23.90
N GLN A 140 94.45 13.37 23.13
CA GLN A 140 95.34 14.09 22.19
C GLN A 140 95.88 15.43 22.75
N PHE A 141 95.44 15.83 23.94
CA PHE A 141 95.79 17.11 24.58
C PHE A 141 96.49 16.96 25.96
N PHE A 142 96.97 15.75 26.30
CA PHE A 142 97.79 15.47 27.49
C PHE A 142 99.18 14.97 27.10
#